data_AF-A0A5J5HRK9-F1
#
_entry.id   AF-A0A5J5HRK9-F1
#
_cell.length_a   1.000
_cell.length_b   1.000
_cell.length_c   1.000
_cell.angle_alpha   90.00
_cell.angle_beta   90.00
_cell.angle_gamma   90.00
#
_symmetry.space_group_name_H-M   'P 1'
#
loop_
_entity.id
_entity.type
_entity.pdbx_description
1 polymer ?
#
loop_
_entity_poly.entity_id
_entity_poly.type
_entity_poly.pdbx_seq_one_letter_code
_entity_poly.pdbx_strand_id
1 'polypeptide(L)'
;MLKHPFALVKSTGKVVHIDDASKTQAPFICAGCQSEMRHVAETVPHTRKGSDKIITRRGHFAHVSHDECTSGLETSLHLWSKMVIEEARTVGLPLHHVEYLDIARDFETEWKYHAVTLEEWQDGIRPDIVLYHPDGRLNVEIKVYHAVDEAKAELLRQRIQSCIEIDVADYDFETTSGQDLRQAILSDAPRVWIAHQLEPERIALLKEERRQIITNEGNRLRDLIENIPHRIKSETRKQHEAEITYYGTGAFVGRTIPGEHWFSAPARNWQHVTLRDFLRSKPDENGDILYDRPPNIYLSRTRADQPQNSVPPVRHPFLNAELPSPYEVDPDVLEAAGISRKEYGTPNQAVATYMRMLCDEPDIEDAHPIARRIICHGSKPNTFRINPERAAYIKRRKKLQREYIAAGRRRKLSGFEFRDWYVEPLSHNGITPRQICIEGGVAYARLVAEMLAIVNMLDGGWPVRHLLGIEEEWLRRRQARQYNKPDAEGGGPHPFLENTHRRCASYTMMRKGLSYIEILVAMCDRVFDTTEAAGAFLSTPNHRIANTTPMHFVRDIPTLQRCIDLMPADPKLTDLNGKTYKRIW
;
A
#
# COMPACT_ATOMS: atom_id res chain seq x y z
N MET A 1 38.68 -52.30 -30.41
CA MET A 1 39.16 -51.71 -31.67
C MET A 1 38.14 -50.68 -32.09
N LEU A 2 38.49 -49.40 -31.90
CA LEU A 2 37.67 -48.25 -32.25
C LEU A 2 37.36 -48.27 -33.76
N LYS A 3 36.10 -48.06 -34.13
CA LYS A 3 35.67 -48.00 -35.54
C LYS A 3 35.65 -46.56 -35.98
N HIS A 4 36.51 -46.20 -36.93
CA HIS A 4 36.56 -44.83 -37.42
C HIS A 4 35.66 -44.67 -38.65
N PRO A 5 34.71 -43.74 -38.66
CA PRO A 5 33.95 -43.39 -39.85
C PRO A 5 34.77 -42.54 -40.84
N PHE A 6 35.90 -41.97 -40.41
CA PHE A 6 36.76 -41.09 -41.22
C PHE A 6 38.18 -41.63 -41.35
N ALA A 7 38.85 -41.28 -42.45
CA ALA A 7 40.30 -41.41 -42.62
C ALA A 7 40.85 -40.34 -43.56
N LEU A 8 42.16 -40.08 -43.51
CA LEU A 8 42.87 -39.27 -44.51
C LEU A 8 43.31 -40.15 -45.67
N VAL A 9 43.13 -39.66 -46.89
CA VAL A 9 43.71 -40.24 -48.11
C VAL A 9 45.16 -39.79 -48.21
N LYS A 10 46.14 -40.69 -48.04
CA LYS A 10 47.57 -40.35 -47.94
C LYS A 10 48.10 -39.56 -49.14
N SER A 11 47.58 -39.82 -50.34
CA SER A 11 48.02 -39.17 -51.58
C SER A 11 47.54 -37.73 -51.73
N THR A 12 46.41 -37.37 -51.12
CA THR A 12 45.79 -36.03 -51.27
C THR A 12 45.76 -35.23 -49.98
N GLY A 13 45.94 -35.90 -48.83
CA GLY A 13 45.74 -35.32 -47.51
C GLY A 13 44.28 -35.01 -47.18
N LYS A 14 43.32 -35.33 -48.07
CA LYS A 14 41.90 -35.07 -47.84
C LYS A 14 41.29 -36.11 -46.91
N VAL A 15 40.43 -35.65 -46.01
CA VAL A 15 39.61 -36.50 -45.16
C VAL A 15 38.40 -37.03 -45.94
N VAL A 16 38.07 -38.30 -45.75
CA VAL A 16 36.93 -38.96 -46.40
C VAL A 16 36.10 -39.70 -45.35
N HIS A 17 34.77 -39.59 -45.46
CA HIS A 17 33.84 -40.40 -44.70
C HIS A 17 33.72 -41.78 -45.36
N ILE A 18 33.46 -42.83 -44.56
CA ILE A 18 33.43 -44.21 -45.06
C ILE A 18 32.41 -44.43 -46.18
N ASP A 19 31.28 -43.72 -46.15
CA ASP A 19 30.24 -43.80 -47.18
C ASP A 19 30.74 -43.28 -48.55
N ASP A 20 31.70 -42.34 -48.54
CA ASP A 20 32.29 -41.74 -49.75
C ASP A 20 33.62 -42.41 -50.15
N ALA A 21 34.11 -43.36 -49.35
CA ALA A 21 35.42 -43.95 -49.52
C ALA A 21 35.41 -45.16 -50.47
N SER A 22 36.42 -45.23 -51.32
CA SER A 22 36.66 -46.36 -52.23
C SER A 22 38.05 -46.96 -52.00
N LYS A 23 38.20 -48.26 -52.19
CA LYS A 23 39.52 -48.93 -52.10
C LYS A 23 40.59 -48.34 -53.03
N THR A 24 40.18 -47.67 -54.10
CA THR A 24 41.08 -47.04 -55.07
C THR A 24 41.77 -45.78 -54.53
N GLN A 25 41.23 -45.18 -53.46
CA GLN A 25 41.83 -44.02 -52.78
C GLN A 25 42.85 -44.43 -51.71
N ALA A 26 43.08 -45.73 -51.49
CA ALA A 26 44.10 -46.20 -50.56
C ALA A 26 45.51 -45.72 -51.00
N PRO A 27 46.48 -45.58 -50.07
CA PRO A 27 46.38 -45.92 -48.64
C PRO A 27 45.69 -44.86 -47.79
N PHE A 28 44.99 -45.32 -46.75
CA PHE A 28 44.31 -44.48 -45.76
C PHE A 28 45.15 -44.39 -44.48
N ILE A 29 45.17 -43.23 -43.84
CA ILE A 29 45.87 -42.99 -42.58
C ILE A 29 44.98 -42.27 -41.56
N CYS A 30 45.25 -42.48 -40.28
CA CYS A 30 44.55 -41.80 -39.20
C CYS A 30 45.00 -40.34 -39.06
N ALA A 31 44.07 -39.39 -38.96
CA ALA A 31 44.43 -37.97 -38.83
C ALA A 31 45.19 -37.65 -37.53
N GLY A 32 44.97 -38.42 -36.46
CA GLY A 32 45.63 -38.21 -35.16
C GLY A 32 47.03 -38.83 -35.09
N CYS A 33 47.11 -40.16 -35.15
CA CYS A 33 48.38 -40.88 -34.98
C CYS A 33 49.18 -41.09 -36.27
N GLN A 34 48.61 -40.73 -37.44
CA GLN A 34 49.22 -40.90 -38.77
C GLN A 34 49.51 -42.36 -39.18
N SER A 35 49.09 -43.34 -38.37
CA SER A 35 49.21 -44.78 -38.68
C SER A 35 48.28 -45.20 -39.81
N GLU A 36 48.69 -46.23 -40.56
CA GLU A 36 47.89 -46.79 -41.65
C GLU A 36 46.60 -47.45 -41.14
N MET A 37 45.54 -47.24 -41.91
CA MET A 37 44.21 -47.77 -41.64
C MET A 37 43.72 -48.63 -42.79
N ARG A 38 43.04 -49.72 -42.46
CA ARG A 38 42.35 -50.57 -43.44
C ARG A 38 40.91 -50.12 -43.62
N HIS A 39 40.47 -50.06 -44.87
CA HIS A 39 39.07 -49.85 -45.23
C HIS A 39 38.27 -51.15 -45.04
N VAL A 40 37.45 -51.21 -43.99
CA VAL A 40 36.56 -52.33 -43.71
C VAL A 40 35.20 -52.03 -44.35
N ALA A 41 34.86 -52.77 -45.40
CA ALA A 41 33.58 -52.61 -46.08
C ALA A 41 32.40 -53.04 -45.19
N GLU A 42 31.24 -52.46 -45.46
CA GLU A 42 29.98 -52.88 -44.85
C GLU A 42 29.69 -54.35 -45.16
N THR A 43 29.21 -55.09 -44.16
CA THR A 43 28.82 -56.49 -44.35
C THR A 43 27.36 -56.59 -44.73
N VAL A 44 27.04 -57.43 -45.72
CA VAL A 44 25.67 -57.83 -46.05
C VAL A 44 24.94 -58.31 -44.78
N PRO A 45 23.64 -57.98 -44.60
CA PRO A 45 22.84 -58.50 -43.50
C PRO A 45 22.92 -60.03 -43.45
N HIS A 46 23.39 -60.58 -42.33
CA HIS A 46 23.50 -62.02 -42.14
C HIS A 46 23.11 -62.41 -40.72
N THR A 47 22.54 -63.60 -40.55
CA THR A 47 22.22 -64.16 -39.23
C THR A 47 23.47 -64.79 -38.61
N ARG A 48 23.77 -64.48 -37.34
CA ARG A 48 24.85 -65.18 -36.62
C ARG A 48 24.49 -66.66 -36.51
N LYS A 49 25.47 -67.55 -36.71
CA LYS A 49 25.27 -69.00 -36.62
C LYS A 49 24.64 -69.36 -35.26
N GLY A 50 23.39 -69.83 -35.27
CA GLY A 50 22.61 -70.16 -34.06
C GLY A 50 21.76 -69.04 -33.47
N SER A 51 21.52 -67.93 -34.18
CA SER A 51 20.59 -66.87 -33.75
C SER A 51 19.79 -66.30 -34.91
N ASP A 52 18.52 -65.95 -34.67
CA ASP A 52 17.67 -65.23 -35.64
C ASP A 52 18.02 -63.73 -35.75
N LYS A 53 19.05 -63.26 -35.04
CA LYS A 53 19.49 -61.87 -35.08
C LYS A 53 20.24 -61.58 -36.38
N ILE A 54 19.65 -60.75 -37.23
CA ILE A 54 20.32 -60.16 -38.40
C ILE A 54 21.39 -59.17 -37.90
N ILE A 55 22.62 -59.36 -38.35
CA ILE A 55 23.76 -58.50 -38.05
C ILE A 55 24.23 -57.88 -39.37
N THR A 56 24.24 -56.55 -39.39
CA THR A 56 24.89 -55.73 -40.41
C THR A 56 25.99 -54.94 -39.71
N ARG A 57 27.22 -54.97 -40.21
CA ARG A 57 28.29 -54.11 -39.73
C ARG A 57 28.48 -53.01 -40.75
N ARG A 58 28.24 -51.75 -40.36
CA ARG A 58 28.61 -50.61 -41.20
C ARG A 58 30.08 -50.64 -41.55
N GLY A 59 30.39 -50.07 -42.71
CA GLY A 59 31.77 -49.83 -43.10
C GLY A 59 32.46 -48.99 -42.04
N HIS A 60 33.77 -49.17 -41.89
CA HIS A 60 34.61 -48.30 -41.05
C HIS A 60 36.08 -48.43 -41.45
N PHE A 61 36.90 -47.50 -40.99
CA PHE A 61 38.34 -47.62 -40.98
C PHE A 61 38.81 -48.21 -39.66
N ALA A 62 39.79 -49.11 -39.74
CA ALA A 62 40.41 -49.73 -38.58
C ALA A 62 41.93 -49.60 -38.66
N HIS A 63 42.60 -49.31 -37.54
CA HIS A 63 44.05 -49.27 -37.48
C HIS A 63 44.66 -50.64 -37.85
N VAL A 64 45.75 -50.61 -38.62
CA VAL A 64 46.52 -51.82 -38.93
C VAL A 64 47.33 -52.28 -37.70
N SER A 65 47.82 -51.34 -36.88
CA SER A 65 48.36 -51.62 -35.54
C SER A 65 47.25 -51.68 -34.49
N HIS A 66 47.51 -52.32 -33.35
CA HIS A 66 46.52 -52.56 -32.28
C HIS A 66 46.22 -51.34 -31.39
N ASP A 67 46.63 -50.14 -31.79
CA ASP A 67 46.49 -48.92 -30.98
C ASP A 67 45.11 -48.29 -31.19
N GLU A 68 44.38 -48.03 -30.09
CA GLU A 68 43.13 -47.27 -30.12
C GLU A 68 43.47 -45.77 -30.08
N CYS A 69 43.08 -45.03 -31.11
CA CYS A 69 43.40 -43.60 -31.26
C CYS A 69 42.14 -42.74 -31.23
N THR A 70 41.68 -42.38 -30.03
CA THR A 70 40.51 -41.49 -29.87
C THR A 70 40.76 -40.10 -30.46
N SER A 71 41.95 -39.53 -30.25
CA SER A 71 42.33 -38.21 -30.79
C SER A 71 42.25 -38.09 -32.32
N GLY A 72 42.44 -39.20 -33.03
CA GLY A 72 42.34 -39.22 -34.49
C GLY A 72 40.91 -39.08 -35.02
N LEU A 73 39.93 -39.48 -34.22
CA LEU A 73 38.52 -39.34 -34.54
C LEU A 73 38.08 -37.87 -34.47
N GLU A 74 38.45 -37.19 -33.37
CA GLU A 74 38.16 -35.77 -33.14
C GLU A 74 38.79 -34.92 -34.23
N THR A 75 40.07 -35.17 -34.52
CA THR A 75 40.82 -34.48 -35.58
C THR A 75 40.18 -34.70 -36.94
N SER A 76 39.74 -35.93 -37.24
CA SER A 76 39.11 -36.21 -38.54
C SER A 76 37.74 -35.56 -38.68
N LEU A 77 36.93 -35.52 -37.62
CA LEU A 77 35.63 -34.85 -37.62
C LEU A 77 35.78 -33.33 -37.80
N HIS A 78 36.78 -32.73 -37.13
CA HIS A 78 37.11 -31.31 -37.28
C HIS A 78 37.51 -30.97 -38.72
N LEU A 79 38.45 -31.75 -39.30
CA LEU A 79 38.89 -31.58 -40.69
C LEU A 79 37.75 -31.82 -41.69
N TRP A 80 36.89 -32.81 -41.43
CA TRP A 80 35.80 -33.13 -42.33
C TRP A 80 34.72 -32.06 -42.28
N SER A 81 34.43 -31.49 -41.12
CA SER A 81 33.50 -30.37 -40.98
C SER A 81 33.96 -29.13 -41.75
N LYS A 82 35.26 -28.81 -41.70
CA LYS A 82 35.90 -27.77 -42.51
C LYS A 82 35.70 -28.00 -44.01
N MET A 83 35.98 -29.22 -44.46
CA MET A 83 35.85 -29.61 -45.86
C MET A 83 34.39 -29.52 -46.35
N VAL A 84 33.42 -29.97 -45.55
CA VAL A 84 31.99 -29.90 -45.89
C VAL A 84 31.54 -28.47 -46.14
N ILE A 85 31.94 -27.53 -45.28
CA ILE A 85 31.58 -26.11 -45.43
C ILE A 85 32.32 -25.47 -46.62
N GLU A 86 33.60 -25.81 -46.83
CA GLU A 86 34.36 -25.36 -48.00
C GLU A 86 33.73 -25.82 -49.32
N GLU A 87 33.30 -27.08 -49.41
CA GLU A 87 32.63 -27.66 -50.58
C GLU A 87 31.27 -27.00 -50.83
N ALA A 88 30.47 -26.83 -49.79
CA ALA A 88 29.12 -26.26 -49.89
C ALA A 88 29.12 -24.74 -50.10
N ARG A 89 30.18 -24.04 -49.66
CA ARG A 89 30.30 -22.57 -49.63
C ARG A 89 29.13 -21.87 -48.96
N THR A 90 28.52 -22.53 -47.98
CA THR A 90 27.39 -22.02 -47.24
C THR A 90 27.31 -22.66 -45.86
N VAL A 91 26.64 -21.96 -44.95
CA VAL A 91 26.33 -22.44 -43.62
C VAL A 91 25.08 -21.70 -43.10
N GLY A 92 24.19 -22.42 -42.44
CA GLY A 92 23.04 -21.85 -41.74
C GLY A 92 23.47 -21.01 -40.54
N LEU A 93 22.72 -19.95 -40.24
CA LEU A 93 23.02 -19.04 -39.14
C LEU A 93 21.98 -19.22 -38.01
N PRO A 94 22.39 -19.15 -36.73
CA PRO A 94 21.44 -19.08 -35.63
C PRO A 94 20.75 -17.71 -35.60
N LEU A 95 19.60 -17.65 -34.92
CA LEU A 95 19.04 -16.37 -34.49
C LEU A 95 20.05 -15.64 -33.60
N HIS A 96 20.18 -14.34 -33.78
CA HIS A 96 21.02 -13.51 -32.93
C HIS A 96 20.18 -12.94 -31.80
N HIS A 97 20.29 -13.56 -30.63
CA HIS A 97 19.60 -13.11 -29.42
C HIS A 97 20.34 -11.90 -28.80
N VAL A 98 19.62 -10.78 -28.63
CA VAL A 98 20.18 -9.57 -28.00
C VAL A 98 19.29 -9.15 -26.85
N GLU A 99 19.91 -8.89 -25.71
CA GLU A 99 19.24 -8.40 -24.52
C GLU A 99 19.78 -7.01 -24.14
N TYR A 100 18.87 -6.12 -23.73
CA TYR A 100 19.21 -4.87 -23.09
C TYR A 100 18.23 -4.62 -21.94
N LEU A 101 18.73 -4.77 -20.72
CA LEU A 101 17.94 -4.66 -19.48
C LEU A 101 16.72 -5.60 -19.51
N ASP A 102 15.53 -5.05 -19.58
CA ASP A 102 14.24 -5.74 -19.56
C ASP A 102 13.68 -6.07 -20.95
N ILE A 103 14.42 -5.74 -22.02
CA ILE A 103 14.03 -6.00 -23.41
C ILE A 103 14.96 -7.05 -24.03
N ALA A 104 14.38 -8.10 -24.60
CA ALA A 104 15.08 -9.11 -25.36
C ALA A 104 14.46 -9.27 -26.76
N ARG A 105 15.29 -9.50 -27.78
CA ARG A 105 14.84 -9.70 -29.16
C ARG A 105 15.77 -10.64 -29.92
N ASP A 106 15.16 -11.53 -30.68
CA ASP A 106 15.86 -12.36 -31.67
C ASP A 106 15.89 -11.66 -33.02
N PHE A 107 17.05 -11.68 -33.66
CA PHE A 107 17.24 -11.13 -34.99
C PHE A 107 17.62 -12.23 -35.97
N GLU A 108 16.85 -12.35 -37.04
CA GLU A 108 17.22 -13.18 -38.19
C GLU A 108 18.40 -12.56 -38.95
N THR A 109 19.25 -13.42 -39.48
CA THR A 109 20.40 -13.03 -40.31
C THR A 109 20.50 -14.04 -41.45
N GLU A 110 20.42 -13.56 -42.69
CA GLU A 110 20.59 -14.39 -43.88
C GLU A 110 21.74 -13.84 -44.72
N TRP A 111 22.77 -14.65 -44.92
CA TRP A 111 23.97 -14.26 -45.65
C TRP A 111 24.24 -15.17 -46.83
N LYS A 112 24.66 -14.57 -47.95
CA LYS A 112 25.10 -15.28 -49.15
C LYS A 112 26.60 -15.12 -49.30
N TYR A 113 27.30 -16.24 -49.40
CA TYR A 113 28.75 -16.26 -49.42
C TYR A 113 29.27 -16.45 -50.85
N HIS A 114 30.37 -15.77 -51.18
CA HIS A 114 31.00 -15.84 -52.51
C HIS A 114 32.41 -16.47 -52.48
N ALA A 115 33.04 -16.56 -51.31
CA ALA A 115 34.33 -17.21 -51.12
C ALA A 115 34.42 -17.88 -49.75
N VAL A 116 35.27 -18.90 -49.64
CA VAL A 116 35.60 -19.60 -48.39
C VAL A 116 37.10 -19.83 -48.31
N THR A 117 37.69 -19.64 -47.14
CA THR A 117 39.08 -19.96 -46.83
C THR A 117 39.17 -20.77 -45.53
N LEU A 118 40.09 -21.73 -45.48
CA LEU A 118 40.30 -22.60 -44.32
C LEU A 118 41.58 -22.21 -43.58
N GLU A 119 41.49 -22.13 -42.26
CA GLU A 119 42.61 -21.91 -41.35
C GLU A 119 43.58 -20.78 -41.74
N GLU A 120 43.06 -19.68 -42.27
CA GLU A 120 43.85 -18.53 -42.68
C GLU A 120 44.07 -17.57 -41.50
N TRP A 121 45.31 -17.14 -41.29
CA TRP A 121 45.61 -16.11 -40.28
C TRP A 121 45.10 -14.74 -40.76
N GLN A 122 44.17 -14.17 -40.01
CA GLN A 122 43.59 -12.87 -40.31
C GLN A 122 43.46 -12.04 -39.04
N ASP A 123 44.01 -10.83 -39.06
CA ASP A 123 44.01 -9.89 -37.94
C ASP A 123 44.57 -10.46 -36.62
N GLY A 124 45.43 -11.48 -36.67
CA GLY A 124 45.97 -12.14 -35.47
C GLY A 124 45.02 -13.15 -34.82
N ILE A 125 43.96 -13.57 -35.52
CA ILE A 125 43.15 -14.75 -35.19
C ILE A 125 43.29 -15.74 -36.36
N ARG A 126 43.20 -17.03 -36.07
CA ARG A 126 43.09 -18.07 -37.09
C ARG A 126 41.76 -18.81 -36.91
N PRO A 127 40.71 -18.42 -37.63
CA PRO A 127 39.45 -19.15 -37.61
C PRO A 127 39.58 -20.51 -38.28
N ASP A 128 38.73 -21.47 -37.91
CA ASP A 128 38.69 -22.75 -38.62
C ASP A 128 38.30 -22.56 -40.09
N ILE A 129 37.27 -21.73 -40.31
CA ILE A 129 36.75 -21.38 -41.63
C ILE A 129 36.40 -19.90 -41.64
N VAL A 130 36.62 -19.24 -42.77
CA VAL A 130 36.13 -17.89 -43.04
C VAL A 130 35.28 -17.94 -44.31
N LEU A 131 34.00 -17.55 -44.21
CA LEU A 131 33.14 -17.32 -45.36
C LEU A 131 33.03 -15.82 -45.64
N TYR A 132 33.16 -15.41 -46.89
CA TYR A 132 33.05 -14.01 -47.29
C TYR A 132 31.70 -13.73 -47.91
N HIS A 133 31.05 -12.65 -47.48
CA HIS A 133 29.78 -12.14 -48.02
C HIS A 133 29.94 -10.65 -48.43
N PRO A 134 28.99 -10.04 -49.15
CA PRO A 134 29.14 -8.64 -49.61
C PRO A 134 29.48 -7.63 -48.50
N ASP A 135 28.95 -7.83 -47.30
CA ASP A 135 29.05 -6.87 -46.20
C ASP A 135 30.23 -7.14 -45.24
N GLY A 136 31.19 -8.01 -45.60
CA GLY A 136 32.24 -8.50 -44.70
C GLY A 136 32.45 -10.02 -44.69
N ARG A 137 32.67 -10.61 -43.51
CA ARG A 137 33.01 -12.03 -43.35
C ARG A 137 32.37 -12.67 -42.12
N LEU A 138 32.15 -13.97 -42.21
CA LEU A 138 31.78 -14.85 -41.11
C LEU A 138 32.95 -15.77 -40.77
N ASN A 139 33.45 -15.65 -39.55
CA ASN A 139 34.31 -16.67 -38.96
C ASN A 139 33.43 -17.84 -38.47
N VAL A 140 33.88 -19.07 -38.66
CA VAL A 140 33.21 -20.25 -38.13
C VAL A 140 34.24 -21.06 -37.36
N GLU A 141 33.86 -21.49 -36.16
CA GLU A 141 34.63 -22.37 -35.28
C GLU A 141 33.86 -23.68 -35.14
N ILE A 142 34.56 -24.80 -35.27
CA ILE A 142 33.95 -26.12 -35.13
C ILE A 142 34.30 -26.67 -33.76
N LYS A 143 33.29 -26.78 -32.89
CA LYS A 143 33.42 -27.41 -31.58
C LYS A 143 33.20 -28.91 -31.71
N VAL A 144 34.28 -29.66 -31.49
CA VAL A 144 34.21 -31.13 -31.33
C VAL A 144 34.31 -31.51 -29.85
N TYR A 145 35.26 -30.93 -29.13
CA TYR A 145 35.42 -31.10 -27.68
C TYR A 145 35.67 -29.77 -26.97
N HIS A 146 36.50 -28.92 -27.58
CA HIS A 146 36.84 -27.62 -27.04
C HIS A 146 35.97 -26.54 -27.67
N ALA A 147 35.31 -25.77 -26.81
CA ALA A 147 34.63 -24.57 -27.24
C ALA A 147 35.66 -23.45 -27.51
N VAL A 148 35.23 -22.41 -28.23
CA VAL A 148 35.97 -21.16 -28.38
C VAL A 148 36.30 -20.60 -26.99
N ASP A 149 37.58 -20.34 -26.76
CA ASP A 149 38.02 -19.75 -25.49
C ASP A 149 37.55 -18.29 -25.34
N GLU A 150 37.40 -17.84 -24.10
CA GLU A 150 36.88 -16.51 -23.82
C GLU A 150 37.80 -15.39 -24.32
N ALA A 151 39.12 -15.61 -24.38
CA ALA A 151 40.06 -14.59 -24.86
C ALA A 151 39.88 -14.34 -26.36
N LYS A 152 39.67 -15.39 -27.14
CA LYS A 152 39.34 -15.33 -28.56
C LYS A 152 37.94 -14.75 -28.78
N ALA A 153 36.96 -15.17 -27.99
CA ALA A 153 35.60 -14.63 -28.05
C ALA A 153 35.58 -13.11 -27.81
N GLU A 154 36.26 -12.65 -26.77
CA GLU A 154 36.37 -11.22 -26.44
C GLU A 154 37.08 -10.43 -27.54
N LEU A 155 38.16 -10.98 -28.10
CA LEU A 155 38.87 -10.34 -29.21
C LEU A 155 37.99 -10.18 -30.45
N LEU A 156 37.14 -11.18 -30.75
CA LEU A 156 36.17 -11.12 -31.84
C LEU A 156 35.10 -10.06 -31.60
N ARG A 157 34.55 -9.97 -30.38
CA ARG A 157 33.57 -8.94 -30.00
C ARG A 157 34.14 -7.53 -30.09
N GLN A 158 35.33 -7.30 -29.53
CA GLN A 158 36.01 -6.00 -29.56
C GLN A 158 36.28 -5.50 -30.98
N ARG A 159 36.54 -6.42 -31.90
CA ARG A 159 36.82 -6.11 -33.31
C ARG A 159 35.57 -6.14 -34.19
N ILE A 160 34.40 -6.42 -33.61
CA ILE A 160 33.11 -6.47 -34.33
C ILE A 160 33.18 -7.50 -35.48
N GLN A 161 33.84 -8.63 -35.23
CA GLN A 161 34.03 -9.68 -36.22
C GLN A 161 33.03 -10.81 -35.98
N SER A 162 32.11 -10.99 -36.92
CA SER A 162 31.09 -12.03 -36.81
C SER A 162 31.71 -13.42 -36.75
N CYS A 163 31.32 -14.19 -35.74
CA CYS A 163 31.78 -15.54 -35.52
C CYS A 163 30.64 -16.40 -35.00
N ILE A 164 30.41 -17.55 -35.63
CA ILE A 164 29.59 -18.62 -35.06
C ILE A 164 30.46 -19.77 -34.61
N GLU A 165 30.01 -20.45 -33.56
CA GLU A 165 30.52 -21.76 -33.18
C GLU A 165 29.46 -22.80 -33.52
N ILE A 166 29.88 -23.89 -34.17
CA ILE A 166 29.02 -25.04 -34.51
C ILE A 166 29.44 -26.21 -33.65
N ASP A 167 28.52 -26.69 -32.83
CA ASP A 167 28.74 -27.80 -31.91
C ASP A 167 28.38 -29.13 -32.58
N VAL A 168 29.39 -29.92 -32.91
CA VAL A 168 29.25 -31.27 -33.47
C VAL A 168 29.62 -32.35 -32.46
N ALA A 169 29.86 -31.99 -31.19
CA ALA A 169 30.33 -32.90 -30.14
C ALA A 169 29.34 -34.04 -29.84
N ASP A 170 28.04 -33.73 -29.86
CA ASP A 170 26.98 -34.66 -29.46
C ASP A 170 26.53 -35.63 -30.57
N TYR A 171 27.10 -35.52 -31.78
CA TYR A 171 26.75 -36.41 -32.88
C TYR A 171 27.44 -37.78 -32.74
N ASP A 172 26.64 -38.86 -32.75
CA ASP A 172 27.16 -40.23 -32.82
C ASP A 172 27.70 -40.52 -34.23
N PHE A 173 28.95 -40.17 -34.45
CA PHE A 173 29.64 -40.36 -35.72
C PHE A 173 29.86 -41.84 -36.07
N GLU A 174 29.75 -42.80 -35.13
CA GLU A 174 29.86 -44.23 -35.46
C GLU A 174 28.61 -44.73 -36.21
N THR A 175 27.47 -44.09 -35.98
CA THR A 175 26.16 -44.55 -36.48
C THR A 175 25.44 -43.53 -37.36
N THR A 176 25.93 -42.30 -37.47
CA THR A 176 25.36 -41.28 -38.37
C THR A 176 25.87 -41.49 -39.80
N SER A 177 25.02 -41.31 -40.81
CA SER A 177 25.46 -41.41 -42.21
C SER A 177 26.26 -40.16 -42.62
N GLY A 178 27.09 -40.27 -43.66
CA GLY A 178 27.83 -39.12 -44.19
C GLY A 178 26.90 -38.00 -44.68
N GLN A 179 25.72 -38.34 -45.21
CA GLN A 179 24.72 -37.37 -45.64
C GLN A 179 24.10 -36.61 -44.46
N ASP A 180 23.69 -37.34 -43.41
CA ASP A 180 23.08 -36.72 -42.22
C ASP A 180 24.09 -35.86 -41.47
N LEU A 181 25.35 -36.29 -41.38
CA LEU A 181 26.43 -35.48 -40.79
C LEU A 181 26.70 -34.21 -41.61
N ARG A 182 26.67 -34.27 -42.96
CA ARG A 182 26.79 -33.07 -43.81
C ARG A 182 25.66 -32.09 -43.54
N GLN A 183 24.43 -32.57 -43.48
CA GLN A 183 23.26 -31.74 -43.18
C GLN A 183 23.36 -31.12 -41.78
N ALA A 184 23.81 -31.88 -40.79
CA ALA A 184 24.07 -31.39 -39.43
C ALA A 184 25.06 -30.23 -39.43
N ILE A 185 26.24 -30.41 -40.04
CA ILE A 185 27.26 -29.35 -40.11
C ILE A 185 26.70 -28.10 -40.78
N LEU A 186 26.02 -28.27 -41.92
CA LEU A 186 25.52 -27.14 -42.70
C LEU A 186 24.38 -26.41 -42.00
N SER A 187 23.47 -27.10 -41.31
CA SER A 187 22.22 -26.50 -40.83
C SER A 187 21.74 -26.95 -39.44
N ASP A 188 21.81 -28.24 -39.10
CA ASP A 188 21.02 -28.76 -37.96
C ASP A 188 21.77 -28.76 -36.62
N ALA A 189 23.10 -28.84 -36.65
CA ALA A 189 23.92 -28.86 -35.44
C ALA A 189 23.74 -27.58 -34.61
N PRO A 190 23.71 -27.66 -33.26
CA PRO A 190 23.61 -26.49 -32.40
C PRO A 190 24.69 -25.48 -32.76
N ARG A 191 24.28 -24.21 -32.85
CA ARG A 191 25.17 -23.14 -33.25
C ARG A 191 24.83 -21.88 -32.50
N VAL A 192 25.86 -21.15 -32.11
CA VAL A 192 25.73 -19.92 -31.32
C VAL A 192 26.58 -18.82 -31.93
N TRP A 193 26.12 -17.58 -31.80
CA TRP A 193 26.95 -16.42 -32.10
C TRP A 193 27.94 -16.22 -30.96
N ILE A 194 29.23 -16.22 -31.28
CA ILE A 194 30.30 -15.83 -30.35
C ILE A 194 30.45 -14.31 -30.34
N ALA A 195 30.32 -13.72 -31.53
CA ALA A 195 30.29 -12.29 -31.76
C ALA A 195 29.47 -12.01 -33.03
N HIS A 196 28.75 -10.89 -33.08
CA HIS A 196 27.99 -10.49 -34.25
C HIS A 196 28.24 -9.02 -34.60
N GLN A 197 28.55 -8.73 -35.86
CA GLN A 197 28.92 -7.39 -36.31
C GLN A 197 27.84 -6.32 -36.05
N LEU A 198 26.56 -6.69 -36.17
CA LEU A 198 25.41 -5.83 -35.87
C LEU A 198 25.01 -5.78 -34.39
N GLU A 199 25.72 -6.44 -33.47
CA GLU A 199 25.36 -6.42 -32.04
C GLU A 199 25.32 -4.99 -31.45
N PRO A 200 26.31 -4.10 -31.70
CA PRO A 200 26.25 -2.74 -31.18
C PRO A 200 25.03 -1.95 -31.68
N GLU A 201 24.67 -2.12 -32.96
CA GLU A 201 23.51 -1.45 -33.58
C GLU A 201 22.19 -2.00 -33.03
N ARG A 202 22.08 -3.32 -32.86
CA ARG A 202 20.90 -3.98 -32.27
C ARG A 202 20.74 -3.58 -30.80
N ILE A 203 21.82 -3.48 -30.02
CA ILE A 203 21.78 -2.95 -28.65
C ILE A 203 21.34 -1.47 -28.67
N ALA A 204 21.84 -0.65 -29.62
CA ALA A 204 21.42 0.75 -29.75
C ALA A 204 19.92 0.87 -30.09
N LEU A 205 19.39 -0.03 -30.92
CA LEU A 205 17.95 -0.11 -31.20
C LEU A 205 17.14 -0.41 -29.93
N LEU A 206 17.52 -1.44 -29.17
CA LEU A 206 16.81 -1.79 -27.92
C LEU A 206 16.92 -0.68 -26.87
N LYS A 207 18.06 0.01 -26.80
CA LYS A 207 18.25 1.22 -25.97
C LYS A 207 17.23 2.31 -26.31
N GLU A 208 17.05 2.58 -27.60
CA GLU A 208 16.11 3.60 -28.05
C GLU A 208 14.65 3.19 -27.79
N GLU A 209 14.32 1.93 -28.02
CA GLU A 209 13.00 1.37 -27.69
C GLU A 209 12.69 1.50 -26.20
N ARG A 210 13.64 1.12 -25.32
CA ARG A 210 13.47 1.31 -23.87
C ARG A 210 13.28 2.78 -23.51
N ARG A 211 14.07 3.69 -24.10
CA ARG A 211 13.93 5.13 -23.86
C ARG A 211 12.52 5.62 -24.19
N GLN A 212 11.92 5.14 -25.28
CA GLN A 212 10.55 5.49 -25.67
C GLN A 212 9.51 4.92 -24.68
N ILE A 213 9.69 3.67 -24.23
CA ILE A 213 8.83 3.07 -23.20
C ILE A 213 8.86 3.91 -21.92
N ILE A 214 10.06 4.18 -21.39
CA ILE A 214 10.26 5.02 -20.20
C ILE A 214 9.64 6.40 -20.36
N THR A 215 9.82 7.03 -21.53
CA THR A 215 9.26 8.36 -21.82
C THR A 215 7.72 8.32 -21.80
N ASN A 216 7.12 7.31 -22.43
CA ASN A 216 5.66 7.16 -22.49
C ASN A 216 5.07 6.87 -21.10
N GLU A 217 5.70 5.99 -20.33
CA GLU A 217 5.31 5.70 -18.95
C GLU A 217 5.48 6.93 -18.04
N GLY A 218 6.58 7.67 -18.19
CA GLY A 218 6.83 8.91 -17.47
C GLY A 218 5.78 9.97 -17.76
N ASN A 219 5.42 10.16 -19.04
CA ASN A 219 4.35 11.08 -19.44
C ASN A 219 2.99 10.68 -18.86
N ARG A 220 2.67 9.38 -18.88
CA ARG A 220 1.43 8.86 -18.27
C ARG A 220 1.41 9.09 -16.76
N LEU A 221 2.53 8.86 -16.08
CA LEU A 221 2.65 9.10 -14.65
C LEU A 221 2.53 10.59 -14.31
N ARG A 222 3.15 11.47 -15.10
CA ARG A 222 3.03 12.92 -14.96
C ARG A 222 1.57 13.36 -15.06
N ASP A 223 0.84 12.89 -16.06
CA ASP A 223 -0.58 13.18 -16.24
C ASP A 223 -1.42 12.75 -15.01
N LEU A 224 -1.16 11.56 -14.46
CA LEU A 224 -1.84 11.10 -13.24
C LEU A 224 -1.53 11.95 -12.00
N ILE A 225 -0.34 12.56 -11.93
CA ILE A 225 0.10 13.43 -10.84
C ILE A 225 -0.49 14.84 -10.97
N GLU A 226 -0.49 15.40 -12.18
CA GLU A 226 -0.97 16.76 -12.46
C GLU A 226 -2.51 16.82 -12.51
N ASN A 227 -3.15 15.82 -13.10
CA ASN A 227 -4.61 15.76 -13.31
C ASN A 227 -5.29 14.81 -12.33
N ILE A 228 -5.14 15.09 -11.03
CA ILE A 228 -5.65 14.24 -9.95
C ILE A 228 -7.18 14.06 -10.05
N PRO A 229 -7.70 12.84 -10.27
CA PRO A 229 -9.14 12.63 -10.39
C PRO A 229 -9.82 12.80 -9.01
N HIS A 230 -10.72 13.76 -8.88
CA HIS A 230 -11.48 13.98 -7.65
C HIS A 230 -12.76 13.12 -7.60
N ARG A 231 -12.65 11.90 -7.07
CA ARG A 231 -13.71 10.88 -6.98
C ARG A 231 -14.57 11.03 -5.72
N ILE A 232 -15.18 12.19 -5.54
CA ILE A 232 -16.06 12.47 -4.39
C ILE A 232 -17.40 13.05 -4.86
N LYS A 233 -18.50 12.47 -4.38
CA LYS A 233 -19.86 12.91 -4.71
C LYS A 233 -20.16 14.27 -4.07
N SER A 234 -21.00 15.09 -4.73
CA SER A 234 -21.40 16.40 -4.21
C SER A 234 -22.04 16.34 -2.82
N GLU A 235 -22.85 15.31 -2.55
CA GLU A 235 -23.50 15.13 -1.24
C GLU A 235 -22.47 14.90 -0.13
N THR A 236 -21.47 14.06 -0.40
CA THR A 236 -20.37 13.80 0.52
C THR A 236 -19.54 15.07 0.78
N ARG A 237 -19.33 15.92 -0.24
CA ARG A 237 -18.67 17.22 -0.04
C ARG A 237 -19.46 18.13 0.91
N LYS A 238 -20.77 18.25 0.73
CA LYS A 238 -21.66 19.02 1.63
C LYS A 238 -21.61 18.48 3.06
N GLN A 239 -21.67 17.15 3.21
CA GLN A 239 -21.55 16.50 4.52
C GLN A 239 -20.20 16.83 5.18
N HIS A 240 -19.09 16.80 4.44
CA HIS A 240 -17.78 17.15 4.96
C HIS A 240 -17.73 18.60 5.43
N GLU A 241 -18.30 19.55 4.67
CA GLU A 241 -18.30 20.97 5.05
C GLU A 241 -19.15 21.22 6.31
N ALA A 242 -20.30 20.54 6.44
CA ALA A 242 -21.10 20.55 7.66
C ALA A 242 -20.30 19.98 8.87
N GLU A 243 -19.55 18.89 8.66
CA GLU A 243 -18.68 18.33 9.70
C GLU A 243 -17.53 19.28 10.07
N ILE A 244 -16.88 19.92 9.09
CA ILE A 244 -15.82 20.92 9.31
C ILE A 244 -16.33 22.06 10.20
N THR A 245 -17.54 22.55 9.91
CA THR A 245 -18.21 23.59 10.69
C THR A 245 -18.52 23.11 12.11
N TYR A 246 -19.15 21.94 12.22
CA TYR A 246 -19.49 21.29 13.49
C TYR A 246 -18.28 21.03 14.38
N TYR A 247 -17.16 20.55 13.82
CA TYR A 247 -15.93 20.32 14.57
C TYR A 247 -15.10 21.59 14.78
N GLY A 248 -15.32 22.65 14.00
CA GLY A 248 -14.50 23.85 14.02
C GLY A 248 -13.06 23.55 13.56
N THR A 249 -12.92 22.84 12.44
CA THR A 249 -11.63 22.43 11.86
C THR A 249 -11.27 23.19 10.59
N GLY A 250 -12.11 24.13 10.14
CA GLY A 250 -11.97 24.78 8.83
C GLY A 250 -10.64 25.50 8.59
N ALA A 251 -10.04 26.07 9.65
CA ALA A 251 -8.75 26.75 9.56
C ALA A 251 -7.55 25.79 9.40
N PHE A 252 -7.75 24.48 9.60
CA PHE A 252 -6.69 23.46 9.62
C PHE A 252 -6.76 22.51 8.43
N VAL A 253 -7.62 22.76 7.44
CA VAL A 253 -7.81 21.90 6.26
C VAL A 253 -7.77 22.73 4.97
N GLY A 254 -7.49 22.10 3.83
CA GLY A 254 -7.29 22.79 2.55
C GLY A 254 -5.88 23.34 2.40
N ARG A 255 -4.91 22.70 3.03
CA ARG A 255 -3.49 23.05 2.99
C ARG A 255 -2.85 22.43 1.75
N THR A 256 -1.94 23.15 1.10
CA THR A 256 -1.14 22.60 0.00
C THR A 256 0.12 21.95 0.54
N ILE A 257 0.30 20.64 0.31
CA ILE A 257 1.48 19.88 0.77
C ILE A 257 2.06 18.97 -0.34
N PRO A 258 3.34 18.61 -0.26
CA PRO A 258 3.90 17.54 -1.09
C PRO A 258 3.16 16.22 -0.89
N GLY A 259 2.93 15.47 -1.98
CA GLY A 259 2.28 14.16 -1.94
C GLY A 259 0.76 14.18 -2.11
N GLU A 260 0.15 15.30 -2.52
CA GLU A 260 -1.30 15.39 -2.74
C GLU A 260 -1.83 14.48 -3.86
N HIS A 261 -0.99 14.13 -4.84
CA HIS A 261 -1.32 13.21 -5.93
C HIS A 261 -1.81 11.84 -5.44
N TRP A 262 -1.45 11.45 -4.21
CA TRP A 262 -1.94 10.24 -3.56
C TRP A 262 -3.41 10.25 -3.18
N PHE A 263 -4.11 11.39 -3.24
CA PHE A 263 -5.51 11.49 -2.81
C PHE A 263 -6.44 11.96 -3.94
N SER A 264 -7.31 11.07 -4.39
CA SER A 264 -8.40 11.32 -5.34
C SER A 264 -9.55 12.15 -4.76
N ALA A 265 -9.25 13.19 -3.99
CA ALA A 265 -10.20 14.18 -3.48
C ALA A 265 -9.48 15.52 -3.25
N PRO A 266 -10.19 16.66 -3.28
CA PRO A 266 -9.56 17.95 -2.97
C PRO A 266 -8.92 17.96 -1.58
N ALA A 267 -7.84 18.74 -1.42
CA ALA A 267 -7.06 18.83 -0.18
C ALA A 267 -7.96 18.96 1.07
N ARG A 268 -8.92 19.88 1.02
CA ARG A 268 -9.88 20.14 2.10
C ARG A 268 -10.66 18.88 2.53
N ASN A 269 -11.01 18.00 1.61
CA ASN A 269 -11.85 16.83 1.89
C ASN A 269 -11.04 15.68 2.49
N TRP A 270 -9.90 15.31 1.91
CA TRP A 270 -9.09 14.21 2.45
C TRP A 270 -8.47 14.62 3.79
N GLN A 271 -8.00 15.87 3.91
CA GLN A 271 -7.43 16.40 5.16
C GLN A 271 -8.47 16.46 6.29
N HIS A 272 -9.73 16.81 5.98
CA HIS A 272 -10.81 16.75 6.96
C HIS A 272 -11.02 15.35 7.50
N VAL A 273 -11.14 14.35 6.62
CA VAL A 273 -11.37 12.96 7.04
C VAL A 273 -10.20 12.44 7.87
N THR A 274 -8.97 12.66 7.38
CA THR A 274 -7.73 12.33 8.07
C THR A 274 -7.70 12.96 9.46
N LEU A 275 -7.78 14.28 9.55
CA LEU A 275 -7.74 15.01 10.83
C LEU A 275 -8.85 14.56 11.79
N ARG A 276 -10.09 14.44 11.31
CA ARG A 276 -11.23 13.98 12.11
C ARG A 276 -10.96 12.62 12.73
N ASP A 277 -10.39 11.69 11.96
CA ASP A 277 -10.18 10.32 12.40
C ASP A 277 -8.98 10.22 13.35
N PHE A 278 -7.91 10.98 13.10
CA PHE A 278 -6.79 11.12 14.02
C PHE A 278 -7.17 11.75 15.36
N LEU A 279 -8.03 12.78 15.37
CA LEU A 279 -8.58 13.36 16.60
C LEU A 279 -9.49 12.39 17.38
N ARG A 280 -9.91 11.28 16.76
CA ARG A 280 -10.69 10.21 17.42
C ARG A 280 -9.83 9.02 17.83
N SER A 281 -8.55 8.97 17.44
CA SER A 281 -7.61 7.94 17.83
C SER A 281 -7.40 7.91 19.34
N LYS A 282 -7.17 6.71 19.88
CA LYS A 282 -6.77 6.58 21.28
C LYS A 282 -5.28 6.89 21.40
N PRO A 283 -4.87 7.86 22.24
CA PRO A 283 -3.46 8.10 22.50
C PRO A 283 -2.84 6.93 23.28
N ASP A 284 -1.52 6.88 23.29
CA ASP A 284 -0.76 6.00 24.19
C ASP A 284 -0.83 6.48 25.65
N GLU A 285 -0.13 5.77 26.54
CA GLU A 285 -0.06 6.10 27.98
C GLU A 285 0.52 7.50 28.27
N ASN A 286 1.32 8.05 27.35
CA ASN A 286 1.92 9.39 27.45
C ASN A 286 1.05 10.47 26.80
N GLY A 287 -0.10 10.11 26.22
CA GLY A 287 -0.96 11.03 25.48
C GLY A 287 -0.57 11.21 24.01
N ASP A 288 0.42 10.47 23.50
CA ASP A 288 0.96 10.61 22.15
C ASP A 288 0.18 9.77 21.11
N ILE A 289 0.12 10.26 19.87
CA ILE A 289 -0.45 9.59 18.70
C ILE A 289 0.59 9.61 17.56
N LEU A 290 0.88 8.46 16.94
CA LEU A 290 1.85 8.36 15.83
C LEU A 290 1.34 9.04 14.55
N TYR A 291 2.21 9.74 13.81
CA TYR A 291 1.87 10.31 12.49
C TYR A 291 1.65 9.23 11.42
N ASP A 292 2.53 8.22 11.39
CA ASP A 292 2.62 7.26 10.28
C ASP A 292 1.68 6.06 10.42
N ARG A 293 0.90 6.00 11.52
CA ARG A 293 -0.05 4.92 11.73
C ARG A 293 -1.47 5.45 11.48
N PRO A 294 -2.23 4.83 10.58
CA PRO A 294 -3.63 5.22 10.39
C PRO A 294 -4.40 5.07 11.72
N PRO A 295 -5.40 5.92 11.95
CA PRO A 295 -6.30 5.80 13.09
C PRO A 295 -6.88 4.39 13.25
N ASN A 296 -7.09 3.96 14.50
CA ASN A 296 -7.66 2.63 14.82
C ASN A 296 -9.00 2.33 14.14
N ILE A 297 -9.68 3.34 13.58
CA ILE A 297 -10.91 3.19 12.78
C ILE A 297 -10.67 2.54 11.40
N TYR A 298 -9.44 2.59 10.88
CA TYR A 298 -9.05 1.96 9.61
C TYR A 298 -8.56 0.51 9.79
N LEU A 299 -8.38 0.05 11.03
CA LEU A 299 -8.16 -1.35 11.36
C LEU A 299 -9.54 -2.04 11.39
N SER A 300 -9.89 -2.76 10.33
CA SER A 300 -11.18 -3.46 10.23
C SER A 300 -11.42 -4.39 11.43
N ARG A 301 -12.70 -4.63 11.72
CA ARG A 301 -13.26 -5.63 12.65
C ARG A 301 -12.89 -7.10 12.32
N THR A 302 -11.77 -7.37 11.67
CA THR A 302 -11.31 -8.71 11.29
C THR A 302 -10.26 -9.20 12.27
N ARG A 303 -10.59 -9.24 13.57
CA ARG A 303 -9.76 -9.95 14.57
C ARG A 303 -10.06 -11.45 14.63
N ALA A 304 -11.07 -11.92 13.89
CA ALA A 304 -11.54 -13.30 14.01
C ALA A 304 -10.79 -14.31 13.13
N ASP A 305 -10.25 -13.94 11.96
CA ASP A 305 -9.76 -14.95 10.99
C ASP A 305 -8.53 -14.55 10.14
N GLN A 306 -7.66 -13.63 10.59
CA GLN A 306 -6.42 -13.33 9.85
C GLN A 306 -5.17 -13.90 10.54
N PRO A 307 -4.25 -14.53 9.79
CA PRO A 307 -2.98 -15.00 10.32
C PRO A 307 -2.18 -13.83 10.90
N GLN A 308 -1.51 -14.08 12.04
CA GLN A 308 -0.85 -13.08 12.89
C GLN A 308 0.23 -12.21 12.18
N ASN A 309 0.58 -12.52 10.92
CA ASN A 309 1.60 -11.82 10.14
C ASN A 309 1.07 -11.00 8.95
N SER A 310 -0.24 -10.84 8.77
CA SER A 310 -0.78 -9.93 7.75
C SER A 310 -1.26 -8.61 8.38
N VAL A 311 -0.54 -7.53 8.13
CA VAL A 311 -1.01 -6.18 8.45
C VAL A 311 -2.20 -5.89 7.53
N PRO A 312 -3.41 -5.63 8.02
CA PRO A 312 -4.54 -5.31 7.15
C PRO A 312 -4.18 -4.06 6.33
N PRO A 313 -4.44 -4.05 5.01
CA PRO A 313 -4.03 -2.96 4.14
C PRO A 313 -4.65 -1.66 4.64
N VAL A 314 -3.78 -0.76 5.09
CA VAL A 314 -4.14 0.58 5.52
C VAL A 314 -4.73 1.31 4.31
N ARG A 315 -6.04 1.54 4.30
CA ARG A 315 -6.69 2.38 3.28
C ARG A 315 -6.88 3.78 3.84
N HIS A 316 -5.94 4.68 3.51
CA HIS A 316 -6.17 6.11 3.69
C HIS A 316 -7.41 6.54 2.90
N PRO A 317 -8.17 7.52 3.40
CA PRO A 317 -9.36 8.01 2.72
C PRO A 317 -8.96 8.59 1.36
N PHE A 318 -9.73 8.27 0.32
CA PHE A 318 -9.52 8.78 -1.05
C PHE A 318 -8.18 8.40 -1.69
N LEU A 319 -7.51 7.32 -1.27
CA LEU A 319 -6.27 6.88 -1.91
C LEU A 319 -6.44 6.75 -3.43
N ASN A 320 -5.54 7.37 -4.20
CA ASN A 320 -5.48 7.26 -5.64
C ASN A 320 -4.87 5.91 -6.03
N ALA A 321 -5.74 4.95 -6.36
CA ALA A 321 -5.35 3.58 -6.71
C ALA A 321 -4.80 3.44 -8.14
N GLU A 322 -4.81 4.51 -8.95
CA GLU A 322 -4.24 4.49 -10.29
C GLU A 322 -2.74 4.78 -10.30
N LEU A 323 -2.22 5.34 -9.21
CA LEU A 323 -0.81 5.56 -9.06
C LEU A 323 -0.09 4.24 -8.75
N PRO A 324 1.01 3.94 -9.46
CA PRO A 324 1.80 2.74 -9.19
C PRO A 324 2.49 2.83 -7.82
N SER A 325 2.73 1.66 -7.22
CA SER A 325 3.37 1.56 -5.91
C SER A 325 4.75 2.23 -5.93
N PRO A 326 5.11 3.06 -4.93
CA PRO A 326 6.39 3.77 -4.91
C PRO A 326 7.62 2.87 -4.75
N TYR A 327 7.40 1.57 -4.51
CA TYR A 327 8.44 0.56 -4.46
C TYR A 327 8.63 -0.16 -5.80
N GLU A 328 7.68 -0.03 -6.73
CA GLU A 328 7.66 -0.74 -8.02
C GLU A 328 7.95 0.18 -9.20
N VAL A 329 7.87 1.50 -9.04
CA VAL A 329 8.18 2.45 -10.12
C VAL A 329 9.68 2.49 -10.40
N ASP A 330 10.04 2.28 -11.67
CA ASP A 330 11.41 2.48 -12.17
C ASP A 330 11.87 3.94 -11.94
N PRO A 331 13.05 4.18 -11.36
CA PRO A 331 13.62 5.52 -11.22
C PRO A 331 13.65 6.35 -12.51
N ASP A 332 13.91 5.72 -13.65
CA ASP A 332 13.97 6.40 -14.95
C ASP A 332 12.58 6.92 -15.35
N VAL A 333 11.50 6.20 -14.99
CA VAL A 333 10.11 6.63 -15.20
C VAL A 333 9.78 7.85 -14.32
N LEU A 334 10.26 7.88 -13.08
CA LEU A 334 10.09 9.04 -12.20
C LEU A 334 10.82 10.28 -12.74
N GLU A 335 12.06 10.10 -13.20
CA GLU A 335 12.84 11.16 -13.83
C GLU A 335 12.15 11.67 -15.11
N ALA A 336 11.67 10.76 -15.97
CA ALA A 336 10.91 11.12 -17.16
C ALA A 336 9.59 11.83 -16.82
N ALA A 337 8.93 11.46 -15.72
CA ALA A 337 7.75 12.16 -15.21
C ALA A 337 8.08 13.56 -14.65
N GLY A 338 9.35 13.87 -14.39
CA GLY A 338 9.79 15.16 -13.85
C GLY A 338 9.62 15.28 -12.33
N ILE A 339 9.59 14.15 -11.62
CA ILE A 339 9.39 14.11 -10.16
C ILE A 339 10.47 13.27 -9.49
N SER A 340 11.07 13.78 -8.41
CA SER A 340 12.04 12.99 -7.65
C SER A 340 11.36 11.88 -6.85
N ARG A 341 12.09 10.80 -6.54
CA ARG A 341 11.58 9.73 -5.65
C ARG A 341 11.13 10.25 -4.28
N LYS A 342 11.77 11.31 -3.78
CA LYS A 342 11.41 11.97 -2.51
C LYS A 342 10.09 12.72 -2.62
N GLU A 343 9.84 13.43 -3.72
CA GLU A 343 8.60 14.16 -3.96
C GLU A 343 7.43 13.22 -4.29
N TYR A 344 7.68 12.15 -5.04
CA TYR A 344 6.67 11.12 -5.29
C TYR A 344 6.21 10.47 -3.99
N GLY A 345 7.16 10.13 -3.11
CA GLY A 345 6.90 9.73 -1.72
C GLY A 345 5.90 8.59 -1.56
N THR A 346 5.18 8.58 -0.45
CA THR A 346 4.14 7.59 -0.13
C THR A 346 2.92 8.28 0.48
N PRO A 347 1.73 7.64 0.46
CA PRO A 347 0.54 8.18 1.12
C PRO A 347 0.75 8.45 2.63
N ASN A 348 1.51 7.57 3.31
CA ASN A 348 1.84 7.75 4.72
C ASN A 348 2.68 9.01 4.95
N GLN A 349 3.70 9.23 4.10
CA GLN A 349 4.54 10.41 4.19
C GLN A 349 3.76 11.70 3.90
N ALA A 350 2.80 11.67 2.97
CA ALA A 350 1.92 12.81 2.70
C ALA A 350 1.07 13.16 3.94
N VAL A 351 0.41 12.17 4.57
CA VAL A 351 -0.34 12.37 5.82
C VAL A 351 0.54 12.88 6.95
N ALA A 352 1.72 12.28 7.13
CA ALA A 352 2.67 12.69 8.16
C ALA A 352 3.17 14.13 7.94
N THR A 353 3.41 14.52 6.69
CA THR A 353 3.80 15.88 6.31
C THR A 353 2.69 16.88 6.64
N TYR A 354 1.44 16.57 6.30
CA TYR A 354 0.29 17.38 6.67
C TYR A 354 0.17 17.57 8.20
N MET A 355 0.28 16.49 8.97
CA MET A 355 0.17 16.58 10.43
C MET A 355 1.35 17.33 11.06
N ARG A 356 2.57 17.11 10.56
CA ARG A 356 3.77 17.81 11.03
C ARG A 356 3.67 19.31 10.76
N MET A 357 3.21 19.68 9.56
CA MET A 357 2.94 21.07 9.21
C MET A 357 1.95 21.71 10.19
N LEU A 358 0.84 21.03 10.54
CA LEU A 358 -0.10 21.54 11.55
C LEU A 358 0.52 21.69 12.97
N CYS A 359 1.52 20.88 13.32
CA CYS A 359 2.28 21.02 14.56
C CYS A 359 3.28 22.17 14.51
N ASP A 360 3.86 22.45 13.34
CA ASP A 360 4.87 23.48 13.13
C ASP A 360 4.27 24.87 12.87
N GLU A 361 3.01 24.94 12.46
CA GLU A 361 2.30 26.20 12.24
C GLU A 361 2.35 27.09 13.50
N PRO A 362 2.60 28.41 13.35
CA PRO A 362 2.48 29.34 14.47
C PRO A 362 1.04 29.37 14.97
N ASP A 363 0.86 29.76 16.23
CA ASP A 363 -0.48 29.94 16.77
C ASP A 363 -1.24 31.00 15.96
N ILE A 364 -2.51 30.73 15.65
CA ILE A 364 -3.35 31.71 14.97
C ILE A 364 -3.60 32.88 15.93
N GLU A 365 -2.99 34.03 15.64
CA GLU A 365 -3.16 35.27 16.40
C GLU A 365 -4.64 35.70 16.38
N ASP A 366 -5.11 36.29 17.47
CA ASP A 366 -6.51 36.70 17.69
C ASP A 366 -7.58 35.59 17.61
N ALA A 367 -7.17 34.32 17.50
CA ALA A 367 -8.10 33.18 17.57
C ALA A 367 -8.40 32.78 19.02
N HIS A 368 -9.62 32.28 19.25
CA HIS A 368 -10.01 31.65 20.50
C HIS A 368 -9.05 30.50 20.86
N PRO A 369 -8.68 30.26 22.14
CA PRO A 369 -7.70 29.26 22.54
C PRO A 369 -7.81 27.87 21.88
N ILE A 370 -9.03 27.35 21.71
CA ILE A 370 -9.30 26.06 21.03
C ILE A 370 -8.97 26.01 19.53
N ALA A 371 -8.79 27.17 18.92
CA ALA A 371 -8.56 27.41 17.50
C ALA A 371 -7.18 28.02 17.23
N ARG A 372 -6.42 28.42 18.27
CA ARG A 372 -5.02 28.85 18.13
C ARG A 372 -4.15 27.73 17.56
N ARG A 373 -4.37 26.50 18.05
CA ARG A 373 -3.62 25.31 17.66
C ARG A 373 -4.46 24.06 17.90
N ILE A 374 -4.45 23.14 16.94
CA ILE A 374 -5.24 21.90 17.03
C ILE A 374 -4.43 20.71 17.58
N ILE A 375 -3.17 20.61 17.19
CA ILE A 375 -2.23 19.57 17.60
C ILE A 375 -0.83 20.17 17.81
N CYS A 376 -0.01 19.51 18.63
CA CYS A 376 1.39 19.86 18.88
C CYS A 376 2.25 18.61 18.75
N HIS A 377 3.57 18.77 18.60
CA HIS A 377 4.51 17.65 18.71
C HIS A 377 4.34 16.90 20.03
N GLY A 378 4.39 15.57 19.95
CA GLY A 378 4.32 14.70 21.11
C GLY A 378 5.64 14.61 21.86
N SER A 379 5.67 13.79 22.91
CA SER A 379 6.90 13.55 23.66
C SER A 379 7.92 12.68 22.94
N LYS A 380 7.48 11.92 21.95
CA LYS A 380 8.30 10.96 21.20
C LYS A 380 8.52 11.46 19.77
N PRO A 381 9.61 11.03 19.10
CA PRO A 381 9.76 11.26 17.68
C PRO A 381 8.55 10.72 16.91
N ASN A 382 8.14 11.47 15.91
CA ASN A 382 7.06 11.07 15.00
C ASN A 382 5.69 10.85 15.68
N THR A 383 5.43 11.55 16.79
CA THR A 383 4.12 11.61 17.44
C THR A 383 3.61 13.03 17.58
N PHE A 384 2.29 13.17 17.75
CA PHE A 384 1.61 14.41 18.11
C PHE A 384 0.68 14.21 19.30
N ARG A 385 0.30 15.33 19.91
CA ARG A 385 -0.73 15.43 20.96
C ARG A 385 -1.83 16.38 20.52
N ILE A 386 -3.06 16.10 20.93
CA ILE A 386 -4.17 17.04 20.77
C ILE A 386 -3.97 18.20 21.75
N ASN A 387 -4.15 19.44 21.29
CA ASN A 387 -4.06 20.62 22.15
C ASN A 387 -4.98 20.45 23.39
N PRO A 388 -4.51 20.72 24.62
CA PRO A 388 -5.30 20.53 25.84
C PRO A 388 -6.66 21.25 25.85
N GLU A 389 -6.73 22.48 25.33
CA GLU A 389 -7.97 23.24 25.20
C GLU A 389 -8.94 22.57 24.22
N ARG A 390 -8.40 22.04 23.11
CA ARG A 390 -9.17 21.26 22.14
C ARG A 390 -9.68 19.95 22.74
N ALA A 391 -8.84 19.24 23.50
CA ALA A 391 -9.23 18.01 24.20
C ALA A 391 -10.33 18.28 25.23
N ALA A 392 -10.21 19.37 25.99
CA ALA A 392 -11.22 19.81 26.94
C ALA A 392 -12.55 20.15 26.25
N TYR A 393 -12.51 20.89 25.14
CA TYR A 393 -13.67 21.16 24.29
C TYR A 393 -14.32 19.86 23.78
N ILE A 394 -13.55 18.90 23.24
CA ILE A 394 -14.07 17.61 22.77
C ILE A 394 -14.79 16.87 23.90
N LYS A 395 -14.22 16.85 25.11
CA LYS A 395 -14.83 16.23 26.31
C LYS A 395 -16.13 16.93 26.69
N ARG A 396 -16.16 18.27 26.69
CA ARG A 396 -17.36 19.08 26.96
C ARG A 396 -18.47 18.76 25.96
N ARG A 397 -18.18 18.82 24.67
CA ARG A 397 -19.17 18.52 23.62
C ARG A 397 -19.72 17.10 23.71
N LYS A 398 -18.85 16.09 23.87
CA LYS A 398 -19.29 14.69 24.05
C LYS A 398 -20.19 14.52 25.27
N LYS A 399 -19.91 15.24 26.36
CA LYS A 399 -20.79 15.24 27.54
C LYS A 399 -22.14 15.86 27.19
N LEU A 400 -22.17 17.07 26.64
CA LEU A 400 -23.42 17.75 26.27
C LEU A 400 -24.27 16.91 25.30
N GLN A 401 -23.65 16.26 24.32
CA GLN A 401 -24.33 15.34 23.40
C GLN A 401 -25.03 14.19 24.13
N ARG A 402 -24.37 13.59 25.13
CA ARG A 402 -24.99 12.52 25.94
C ARG A 402 -26.19 13.04 26.72
N GLU A 403 -26.08 14.22 27.33
CA GLU A 403 -27.19 14.81 28.09
C GLU A 403 -28.36 15.19 27.18
N TYR A 404 -28.08 15.72 25.99
CA TYR A 404 -29.11 16.02 24.98
C TYR A 404 -29.85 14.75 24.53
N ILE A 405 -29.12 13.69 24.20
CA ILE A 405 -29.72 12.40 23.82
C ILE A 405 -30.53 11.82 25.00
N ALA A 406 -30.06 12.00 26.23
CA ALA A 406 -30.80 11.57 27.42
C ALA A 406 -32.12 12.34 27.57
N ALA A 407 -32.12 13.66 27.37
CA ALA A 407 -33.34 14.49 27.39
C ALA A 407 -34.32 14.08 26.26
N GLY A 408 -33.79 13.70 25.11
CA GLY A 408 -34.55 13.21 23.95
C GLY A 408 -34.86 11.71 23.94
N ARG A 409 -34.52 10.95 24.99
CA ARG A 409 -34.52 9.47 24.97
C ARG A 409 -35.87 8.88 24.55
N ARG A 410 -36.99 9.52 24.90
CA ARG A 410 -38.35 9.07 24.56
C ARG A 410 -38.67 9.15 23.07
N ARG A 411 -37.98 9.99 22.31
CA ARG A 411 -38.09 10.12 20.85
C ARG A 411 -36.94 9.46 20.08
N LYS A 412 -36.04 8.76 20.78
CA LYS A 412 -34.84 8.12 20.19
C LYS A 412 -33.96 9.11 19.41
N LEU A 413 -33.80 10.34 19.93
CA LEU A 413 -32.89 11.32 19.33
C LEU A 413 -31.49 10.73 19.18
N SER A 414 -30.86 11.01 18.04
CA SER A 414 -29.56 10.48 17.66
C SER A 414 -28.50 11.58 17.74
N GLY A 415 -27.28 11.22 17.33
CA GLY A 415 -26.22 12.21 17.15
C GLY A 415 -26.45 13.16 15.97
N PHE A 416 -27.41 12.89 15.08
CA PHE A 416 -27.74 13.74 13.95
C PHE A 416 -28.50 14.98 14.41
N GLU A 417 -29.61 14.83 15.13
CA GLU A 417 -30.41 15.96 15.64
C GLU A 417 -29.62 16.82 16.61
N PHE A 418 -28.66 16.23 17.33
CA PHE A 418 -27.73 17.01 18.15
C PHE A 418 -26.86 17.96 17.31
N ARG A 419 -26.42 17.57 16.10
CA ARG A 419 -25.56 18.43 15.27
C ARG A 419 -26.28 19.70 14.87
N ASP A 420 -27.54 19.57 14.46
CA ASP A 420 -28.38 20.69 14.06
C ASP A 420 -28.63 21.61 15.27
N TRP A 421 -29.17 21.05 16.37
CA TRP A 421 -29.41 21.80 17.61
C TRP A 421 -28.15 22.51 18.14
N TYR A 422 -26.98 21.87 18.04
CA TYR A 422 -25.74 22.38 18.63
C TYR A 422 -25.23 23.66 17.98
N VAL A 423 -25.60 23.92 16.72
CA VAL A 423 -25.22 25.14 15.98
C VAL A 423 -26.36 26.16 15.88
N GLU A 424 -27.57 25.80 16.30
CA GLU A 424 -28.72 26.71 16.35
C GLU A 424 -28.68 27.63 17.59
N PRO A 425 -29.06 28.91 17.48
CA PRO A 425 -29.12 29.83 18.62
C PRO A 425 -30.18 29.42 19.67
N LEU A 426 -29.82 29.47 20.96
CA LEU A 426 -30.75 29.14 22.07
C LEU A 426 -31.69 30.29 22.44
N SER A 427 -31.32 31.54 22.10
CA SER A 427 -32.10 32.72 22.43
C SER A 427 -31.88 33.86 21.42
N HIS A 428 -32.63 34.96 21.59
CA HIS A 428 -32.57 36.19 20.79
C HIS A 428 -31.19 36.88 20.80
N ASN A 429 -30.31 36.56 21.75
CA ASN A 429 -28.93 37.08 21.77
C ASN A 429 -27.99 36.37 20.77
N GLY A 430 -28.48 35.37 20.02
CA GLY A 430 -27.72 34.69 18.97
C GLY A 430 -26.69 33.68 19.46
N ILE A 431 -26.59 33.42 20.77
CA ILE A 431 -25.58 32.51 21.32
C ILE A 431 -26.00 31.05 21.09
N THR A 432 -25.09 30.28 20.50
CA THR A 432 -25.29 28.86 20.19
C THR A 432 -24.73 27.95 21.30
N PRO A 433 -25.25 26.71 21.47
CA PRO A 433 -24.67 25.72 22.37
C PRO A 433 -23.20 25.45 22.06
N ARG A 434 -22.81 25.52 20.78
CA ARG A 434 -21.42 25.43 20.33
C ARG A 434 -20.56 26.53 20.94
N GLN A 435 -20.94 27.79 20.84
CA GLN A 435 -20.16 28.90 21.43
C GLN A 435 -19.97 28.72 22.94
N ILE A 436 -21.05 28.40 23.67
CA ILE A 436 -20.99 28.11 25.11
C ILE A 436 -20.04 26.94 25.41
N CYS A 437 -20.07 25.90 24.58
CA CYS A 437 -19.21 24.73 24.76
C CYS A 437 -17.73 25.03 24.45
N ILE A 438 -17.47 25.92 23.50
CA ILE A 438 -16.14 26.43 23.16
C ILE A 438 -15.57 27.20 24.36
N GLU A 439 -16.29 28.21 24.85
CA GLU A 439 -15.89 29.06 25.98
C GLU A 439 -15.76 28.26 27.28
N GLY A 440 -16.65 27.29 27.52
CA GLY A 440 -16.64 26.50 28.74
C GLY A 440 -17.10 27.32 29.94
N GLY A 441 -16.39 27.17 31.06
CA GLY A 441 -16.65 27.94 32.28
C GLY A 441 -18.05 27.80 32.86
N VAL A 442 -18.51 28.87 33.51
CA VAL A 442 -19.81 28.93 34.21
C VAL A 442 -20.98 28.79 33.24
N ALA A 443 -20.91 29.42 32.07
CA ALA A 443 -21.95 29.34 31.04
C ALA A 443 -22.20 27.89 30.61
N TYR A 444 -21.13 27.14 30.33
CA TYR A 444 -21.24 25.71 30.02
C TYR A 444 -21.77 24.88 31.19
N ALA A 445 -21.32 25.15 32.42
CA ALA A 445 -21.82 24.45 33.60
C ALA A 445 -23.32 24.67 33.82
N ARG A 446 -23.83 25.88 33.52
CA ARG A 446 -25.27 26.19 33.55
C ARG A 446 -26.04 25.48 32.46
N LEU A 447 -25.57 25.52 31.21
CA LEU A 447 -26.21 24.80 30.11
C LEU A 447 -26.36 23.29 30.40
N VAL A 448 -25.33 22.68 30.99
CA VAL A 448 -25.39 21.27 31.42
C VAL A 448 -26.40 21.08 32.56
N ALA A 449 -26.48 22.00 33.52
CA ALA A 449 -27.45 21.95 34.60
C ALA A 449 -28.89 22.03 34.08
N GLU A 450 -29.15 22.92 33.11
CA GLU A 450 -30.45 23.04 32.43
C GLU A 450 -30.83 21.75 31.69
N MET A 451 -29.89 21.15 30.94
CA MET A 451 -30.14 19.88 30.26
C MET A 451 -30.45 18.74 31.23
N LEU A 452 -29.68 18.64 32.33
CA LEU A 452 -29.94 17.66 33.39
C LEU A 452 -31.29 17.91 34.06
N ALA A 453 -31.69 19.16 34.26
CA ALA A 453 -32.98 19.51 34.82
C ALA A 453 -34.14 19.10 33.90
N ILE A 454 -33.98 19.14 32.57
CA ILE A 454 -34.96 18.59 31.62
C ILE A 454 -35.09 17.07 31.77
N VAL A 455 -33.96 16.34 31.78
CA VAL A 455 -33.96 14.87 32.01
C VAL A 455 -34.70 14.54 33.30
N ASN A 456 -34.39 15.30 34.34
CA ASN A 456 -34.95 15.14 35.66
C ASN A 456 -36.45 15.46 35.73
N MET A 457 -36.91 16.54 35.09
CA MET A 457 -38.33 16.84 34.90
C MET A 457 -39.06 15.65 34.25
N LEU A 458 -38.46 15.03 33.24
CA LEU A 458 -39.04 13.87 32.56
C LEU A 458 -39.16 12.65 33.47
N ASP A 459 -38.24 12.49 34.42
CA ASP A 459 -38.21 11.42 35.41
C ASP A 459 -39.14 11.68 36.62
N GLY A 460 -39.95 12.74 36.56
CA GLY A 460 -40.93 13.11 37.59
C GLY A 460 -40.51 14.29 38.46
N GLY A 461 -39.47 15.01 38.05
CA GLY A 461 -38.93 16.14 38.79
C GLY A 461 -39.60 17.50 38.51
N TRP A 462 -38.86 18.57 38.81
CA TRP A 462 -39.35 19.96 38.78
C TRP A 462 -39.65 20.40 37.35
N PRO A 463 -40.76 21.11 37.11
CA PRO A 463 -40.98 21.73 35.81
C PRO A 463 -39.89 22.78 35.54
N VAL A 464 -39.25 22.68 34.38
CA VAL A 464 -38.33 23.70 33.86
C VAL A 464 -39.06 24.56 32.84
N ARG A 465 -38.81 25.88 32.87
CA ARG A 465 -39.45 26.83 31.96
C ARG A 465 -38.76 26.91 30.60
N HIS A 466 -37.45 26.75 30.58
CA HIS A 466 -36.64 26.84 29.37
C HIS A 466 -36.29 25.42 28.90
N LEU A 467 -36.76 25.07 27.71
CA LEU A 467 -36.49 23.78 27.09
C LEU A 467 -35.27 23.83 26.16
N LEU A 468 -34.54 24.95 26.10
CA LEU A 468 -33.34 25.08 25.25
C LEU A 468 -33.60 24.78 23.77
N GLY A 469 -34.76 25.15 23.23
CA GLY A 469 -35.14 24.81 21.86
C GLY A 469 -35.54 23.34 21.64
N ILE A 470 -35.57 22.53 22.70
CA ILE A 470 -36.22 21.22 22.69
C ILE A 470 -37.73 21.45 22.67
N GLU A 471 -38.41 21.09 21.59
CA GLU A 471 -39.85 21.32 21.46
C GLU A 471 -40.62 20.56 22.56
N GLU A 472 -41.70 21.16 23.08
CA GLU A 472 -42.58 20.48 24.05
C GLU A 472 -43.06 19.13 23.54
N GLU A 473 -43.26 19.00 22.22
CA GLU A 473 -43.65 17.76 21.59
C GLU A 473 -42.62 16.62 21.80
N TRP A 474 -41.32 16.94 21.91
CA TRP A 474 -40.27 15.94 22.16
C TRP A 474 -40.42 15.32 23.55
N LEU A 475 -41.03 16.06 24.48
CA LEU A 475 -41.20 15.70 25.89
C LEU A 475 -42.52 14.96 26.18
N ARG A 476 -43.52 15.03 25.27
CA ARG A 476 -44.85 14.42 25.46
C ARG A 476 -44.78 12.88 25.53
N ARG A 477 -45.38 12.30 26.57
CA ARG A 477 -45.55 10.84 26.73
C ARG A 477 -46.50 10.29 25.65
N ARG A 478 -46.14 9.19 24.98
CA ARG A 478 -47.05 8.44 24.07
C ARG A 478 -48.31 7.91 24.78
N GLN A 479 -48.32 7.83 26.12
CA GLN A 479 -49.45 7.42 26.97
C GLN A 479 -50.28 8.58 27.56
N ALA A 480 -50.06 9.84 27.18
CA ALA A 480 -50.87 10.95 27.68
C ALA A 480 -52.34 10.94 27.18
N ARG A 481 -52.68 10.07 26.21
CA ARG A 481 -54.09 9.85 25.80
C ARG A 481 -54.92 9.08 26.82
N GLN A 482 -54.31 8.46 27.84
CA GLN A 482 -55.06 7.75 28.87
C GLN A 482 -55.35 8.59 30.13
N TYR A 483 -54.72 9.77 30.27
CA TYR A 483 -54.82 10.61 31.48
C TYR A 483 -55.36 12.03 31.25
N ASN A 484 -55.55 12.46 30.00
CA ASN A 484 -56.21 13.73 29.70
C ASN A 484 -57.66 13.49 29.28
N LYS A 485 -58.58 13.39 30.25
CA LYS A 485 -59.95 13.86 30.05
C LYS A 485 -60.01 15.33 30.49
N PRO A 486 -60.54 16.23 29.67
CA PRO A 486 -60.76 17.61 30.04
C PRO A 486 -62.03 17.74 30.91
N ASP A 487 -62.07 18.79 31.73
CA ASP A 487 -63.26 19.40 32.35
C ASP A 487 -63.74 18.86 33.71
N ALA A 488 -63.12 19.39 34.77
CA ALA A 488 -63.84 20.23 35.73
C ALA A 488 -63.00 21.49 35.98
N GLU A 489 -63.65 22.64 35.94
CA GLU A 489 -63.08 23.99 35.75
C GLU A 489 -61.99 24.35 36.77
N GLY A 490 -60.82 24.82 36.28
CA GLY A 490 -59.69 25.30 37.09
C GLY A 490 -58.38 24.51 36.99
N GLY A 491 -58.26 23.57 36.05
CA GLY A 491 -57.14 22.63 35.95
C GLY A 491 -55.79 23.21 35.49
N GLY A 492 -55.01 23.73 36.43
CA GLY A 492 -53.54 23.59 36.38
C GLY A 492 -53.14 22.10 36.45
N PRO A 493 -51.86 21.74 36.23
CA PRO A 493 -51.41 20.35 36.17
C PRO A 493 -51.92 19.55 37.38
N HIS A 494 -52.75 18.53 37.13
CA HIS A 494 -53.40 17.76 38.20
C HIS A 494 -52.34 17.16 39.13
N PRO A 495 -52.57 17.17 40.47
CA PRO A 495 -51.56 16.79 41.43
C PRO A 495 -51.17 15.34 41.21
N PHE A 496 -49.87 15.09 41.22
CA PHE A 496 -49.30 13.83 41.68
C PHE A 496 -50.18 13.27 42.81
N LEU A 497 -50.56 12.00 42.70
CA LEU A 497 -51.22 11.17 43.72
C LEU A 497 -51.22 11.77 45.14
N GLU A 498 -52.40 12.14 45.64
CA GLU A 498 -52.61 12.77 46.95
C GLU A 498 -52.16 11.93 48.17
N ASN A 499 -51.74 10.68 47.99
CA ASN A 499 -51.40 9.77 49.10
C ASN A 499 -49.93 9.33 49.21
N THR A 500 -48.97 10.06 48.62
CA THR A 500 -47.52 9.83 48.91
C THR A 500 -46.67 11.09 49.11
N HIS A 501 -47.30 12.26 49.27
CA HIS A 501 -46.61 13.55 49.43
C HIS A 501 -45.98 13.74 50.81
N ARG A 502 -44.70 13.35 50.98
CA ARG A 502 -43.80 14.17 51.81
C ARG A 502 -43.52 15.45 51.02
N ARG A 503 -44.17 16.56 51.38
CA ARG A 503 -43.97 17.88 50.74
C ARG A 503 -42.46 18.22 50.74
N CYS A 504 -41.91 18.43 49.55
CA CYS A 504 -40.51 18.80 49.37
C CYS A 504 -40.21 20.11 50.12
N ALA A 505 -39.15 20.12 50.94
CA ALA A 505 -38.77 21.29 51.74
C ALA A 505 -38.50 22.52 50.85
N SER A 506 -37.78 22.35 49.74
CA SER A 506 -37.51 23.41 48.78
C SER A 506 -38.77 23.94 48.08
N TYR A 507 -39.76 23.10 47.79
CA TYR A 507 -41.07 23.54 47.25
C TYR A 507 -41.87 24.36 48.23
N THR A 508 -41.86 23.95 49.49
CA THR A 508 -42.50 24.70 50.56
C THR A 508 -41.83 26.06 50.74
N MET A 509 -40.50 26.14 50.57
CA MET A 509 -39.72 27.37 50.66
C MET A 509 -39.93 28.30 49.45
N MET A 510 -39.98 27.77 48.23
CA MET A 510 -40.32 28.57 47.04
C MET A 510 -41.72 29.17 47.13
N ARG A 511 -42.71 28.41 47.64
CA ARG A 511 -44.07 28.95 47.89
C ARG A 511 -44.10 30.08 48.92
N LYS A 512 -43.10 30.15 49.80
CA LYS A 512 -42.92 31.24 50.77
C LYS A 512 -42.19 32.46 50.18
N GLY A 513 -41.87 32.45 48.88
CA GLY A 513 -41.23 33.58 48.21
C GLY A 513 -39.73 33.71 48.43
N LEU A 514 -39.07 32.69 48.99
CA LEU A 514 -37.62 32.69 49.18
C LEU A 514 -36.90 32.61 47.84
N SER A 515 -35.80 33.35 47.73
CA SER A 515 -34.86 33.28 46.61
C SER A 515 -34.17 31.92 46.54
N TYR A 516 -33.65 31.57 45.37
CA TYR A 516 -32.91 30.31 45.18
C TYR A 516 -31.66 30.21 46.06
N ILE A 517 -31.05 31.34 46.39
CA ILE A 517 -29.90 31.40 47.29
C ILE A 517 -30.33 31.09 48.73
N GLU A 518 -31.40 31.71 49.22
CA GLU A 518 -31.94 31.43 50.56
C GLU A 518 -32.37 29.97 50.71
N ILE A 519 -32.96 29.40 49.65
CA ILE A 519 -33.30 27.97 49.62
C ILE A 519 -32.04 27.11 49.70
N LEU A 520 -30.98 27.44 48.96
CA LEU A 520 -29.71 26.72 49.00
C LEU A 520 -29.11 26.75 50.41
N VAL A 521 -29.05 27.92 51.04
CA VAL A 521 -28.50 28.11 52.39
C VAL A 521 -29.25 27.24 53.40
N ALA A 522 -30.59 27.32 53.42
CA ALA A 522 -31.39 26.53 54.34
C ALA A 522 -31.26 25.02 54.11
N MET A 523 -30.99 24.58 52.87
CA MET A 523 -30.70 23.18 52.57
C MET A 523 -29.32 22.77 53.09
N CYS A 524 -28.32 23.63 52.97
CA CYS A 524 -27.01 23.39 53.56
C CYS A 524 -27.10 23.21 55.08
N ASP A 525 -27.79 24.11 55.78
CA ASP A 525 -27.96 24.04 57.24
C ASP A 525 -28.64 22.74 57.71
N ARG A 526 -29.44 22.13 56.84
CA ARG A 526 -30.12 20.86 57.13
C ARG A 526 -29.21 19.64 56.93
N VAL A 527 -28.40 19.67 55.87
CA VAL A 527 -27.67 18.51 55.33
C VAL A 527 -26.26 18.39 55.93
N PHE A 528 -25.61 19.50 56.24
CA PHE A 528 -24.29 19.51 56.87
C PHE A 528 -24.42 19.49 58.40
N ASP A 529 -23.49 18.81 59.07
CA ASP A 529 -23.52 18.65 60.54
C ASP A 529 -23.12 19.93 61.29
N THR A 530 -22.40 20.86 60.65
CA THR A 530 -21.96 22.13 61.25
C THR A 530 -22.16 23.32 60.32
N THR A 531 -22.36 24.50 60.91
CA THR A 531 -22.46 25.78 60.19
C THR A 531 -21.17 26.10 59.43
N GLU A 532 -20.01 25.71 59.96
CA GLU A 532 -18.72 25.88 59.28
C GLU A 532 -18.64 25.01 58.02
N ALA A 533 -19.13 23.77 58.06
CA ALA A 533 -19.15 22.87 56.90
C ALA A 533 -20.13 23.36 55.82
N ALA A 534 -21.31 23.85 56.23
CA ALA A 534 -22.28 24.49 55.34
C ALA A 534 -21.68 25.76 54.69
N GLY A 535 -21.08 26.64 55.49
CA GLY A 535 -20.41 27.86 55.02
C GLY A 535 -19.24 27.57 54.08
N ALA A 536 -18.42 26.56 54.40
CA ALA A 536 -17.33 26.11 53.54
C ALA A 536 -17.85 25.62 52.19
N PHE A 537 -18.92 24.80 52.16
CA PHE A 537 -19.52 24.36 50.91
C PHE A 537 -20.01 25.53 50.05
N LEU A 538 -20.71 26.50 50.65
CA LEU A 538 -21.30 27.64 49.95
C LEU A 538 -20.27 28.63 49.37
N SER A 539 -19.12 28.75 50.02
CA SER A 539 -18.08 29.74 49.71
C SER A 539 -16.85 29.15 48.99
N THR A 540 -16.67 27.83 48.97
CA THR A 540 -15.51 27.20 48.32
C THR A 540 -15.77 26.99 46.82
N PRO A 541 -14.86 27.42 45.93
CA PRO A 541 -14.88 27.09 44.52
C PRO A 541 -14.97 25.59 44.25
N ASN A 542 -15.86 25.16 43.35
CA ASN A 542 -16.03 23.75 43.02
C ASN A 542 -15.88 23.49 41.51
N HIS A 543 -14.95 22.60 41.15
CA HIS A 543 -14.65 22.26 39.75
C HIS A 543 -15.84 21.69 38.98
N ARG A 544 -16.84 21.09 39.65
CA ARG A 544 -18.05 20.53 39.03
C ARG A 544 -19.07 21.59 38.61
N ILE A 545 -18.86 22.84 39.03
CA ILE A 545 -19.58 24.06 38.62
C ILE A 545 -18.58 25.12 38.12
N ALA A 546 -17.54 24.68 37.41
CA ALA A 546 -16.58 25.56 36.75
C ALA A 546 -15.80 26.49 37.69
N ASN A 547 -15.40 25.98 38.87
CA ASN A 547 -14.60 26.69 39.86
C ASN A 547 -15.24 28.00 40.36
N THR A 548 -16.56 28.15 40.26
CA THR A 548 -17.30 29.16 41.02
C THR A 548 -17.80 28.57 42.34
N THR A 549 -18.22 29.43 43.25
CA THR A 549 -18.90 29.04 44.50
C THR A 549 -20.38 28.73 44.22
N PRO A 550 -21.02 27.82 44.98
CA PRO A 550 -22.45 27.57 44.88
C PRO A 550 -23.30 28.85 44.98
N MET A 551 -22.92 29.77 45.85
CA MET A 551 -23.60 31.07 46.02
C MET A 551 -23.66 31.91 44.74
N HIS A 552 -22.57 31.95 43.97
CA HIS A 552 -22.52 32.69 42.70
C HIS A 552 -23.10 31.91 41.52
N PHE A 553 -23.15 30.57 41.63
CA PHE A 553 -23.63 29.70 40.57
C PHE A 553 -25.16 29.73 40.45
N VAL A 554 -25.86 29.64 41.59
CA VAL A 554 -27.32 29.50 41.68
C VAL A 554 -28.04 30.78 41.22
N ARG A 555 -28.92 30.62 40.23
CA ARG A 555 -29.78 31.69 39.69
C ARG A 555 -31.20 31.24 39.38
N ASP A 556 -31.41 29.93 39.25
CA ASP A 556 -32.65 29.31 38.84
C ASP A 556 -32.75 27.87 39.40
N ILE A 557 -33.87 27.20 39.11
CA ILE A 557 -34.11 25.82 39.54
C ILE A 557 -33.02 24.85 39.04
N PRO A 558 -32.61 24.86 37.75
CA PRO A 558 -31.54 23.98 37.27
C PRO A 558 -30.21 24.13 38.01
N THR A 559 -29.75 25.35 38.22
CA THR A 559 -28.48 25.63 38.91
C THR A 559 -28.56 25.33 40.40
N LEU A 560 -29.71 25.61 41.04
CA LEU A 560 -29.99 25.20 42.42
C LEU A 560 -29.93 23.68 42.59
N GLN A 561 -30.64 22.94 41.73
CA GLN A 561 -30.64 21.47 41.73
C GLN A 561 -29.20 20.94 41.59
N ARG A 562 -28.44 21.51 40.66
CA ARG A 562 -27.05 21.13 40.45
C ARG A 562 -26.19 21.33 41.70
N CYS A 563 -26.36 22.42 42.43
CA CYS A 563 -25.66 22.64 43.69
C CYS A 563 -26.05 21.61 44.74
N ILE A 564 -27.33 21.23 44.82
CA ILE A 564 -27.76 20.23 45.80
C ILE A 564 -27.23 18.83 45.44
N ASP A 565 -27.11 18.49 44.15
CA ASP A 565 -26.49 17.23 43.73
C ASP A 565 -25.02 17.10 44.19
N LEU A 566 -24.34 18.22 44.45
CA LEU A 566 -22.98 18.25 44.98
C LEU A 566 -22.90 18.05 46.49
N MET A 567 -24.01 18.21 47.21
CA MET A 567 -24.06 17.97 48.65
C MET A 567 -23.90 16.47 48.96
N PRO A 568 -23.46 16.12 50.17
CA PRO A 568 -23.52 14.74 50.66
C PRO A 568 -24.98 14.24 50.68
N ALA A 569 -25.16 12.92 50.72
CA ALA A 569 -26.50 12.35 50.87
C ALA A 569 -27.04 12.69 52.26
N ASP A 570 -28.32 13.05 52.37
CA ASP A 570 -28.95 13.37 53.65
C ASP A 570 -28.99 12.09 54.52
N PRO A 571 -28.23 12.02 55.63
CA PRO A 571 -28.17 10.82 56.47
C PRO A 571 -29.54 10.46 57.05
N LYS A 572 -30.42 11.45 57.20
CA LYS A 572 -31.79 11.30 57.71
C LYS A 572 -32.73 10.64 56.69
N LEU A 573 -32.24 10.31 55.49
CA LEU A 573 -32.98 9.72 54.37
C LEU A 573 -32.37 8.39 53.92
N THR A 574 -32.04 7.55 54.89
CA THR A 574 -31.60 6.17 54.66
C THR A 574 -32.82 5.24 54.74
N ASP A 575 -33.03 4.39 53.73
CA ASP A 575 -34.08 3.38 53.82
C ASP A 575 -33.71 2.25 54.80
N LEU A 576 -34.68 1.36 55.06
CA LEU A 576 -34.51 0.21 55.93
C LEU A 576 -33.42 -0.78 55.47
N ASN A 577 -32.94 -0.66 54.22
CA ASN A 577 -31.87 -1.48 53.65
C ASN A 577 -30.50 -0.78 53.69
N GLY A 578 -30.37 0.34 54.42
CA GLY A 578 -29.11 1.06 54.56
C GLY A 578 -28.74 1.91 53.33
N LYS A 579 -29.64 2.06 52.35
CA LYS A 579 -29.39 2.90 51.18
C LYS A 579 -29.76 4.35 51.51
N THR A 580 -28.75 5.21 51.59
CA THR A 580 -28.94 6.65 51.81
C THR A 580 -29.30 7.32 50.50
N TYR A 581 -30.49 7.92 50.44
CA TYR A 581 -30.98 8.63 49.28
C TYR A 581 -30.59 10.10 49.37
N LYS A 582 -29.98 10.61 48.30
CA LYS A 582 -30.06 12.04 47.99
C LYS A 582 -31.50 12.32 47.58
N ARG A 583 -32.42 12.64 48.49
CA ARG A 583 -33.69 13.22 48.03
C ARG A 583 -33.45 14.69 47.71
N ILE A 584 -33.71 15.04 46.47
CA ILE A 584 -34.68 16.11 46.27
C ILE A 584 -35.71 15.52 45.32
N TRP A 585 -36.82 15.02 45.84
CA TRP A 585 -38.13 14.99 45.18
C TRP A 585 -39.17 15.05 46.29
#